data_AF-A0A970G0P3-F1
#
_entry.id   AF-A0A970G0P3-F1
#
_cell.length_a   1.000
_cell.length_b   1.000
_cell.length_c   1.000
_cell.angle_alpha   90.00
_cell.angle_beta   90.00
_cell.angle_gamma   90.00
#
_symmetry.space_group_name_H-M   'P 1'
#
loop_
_entity.id
_entity.type
_entity.pdbx_description
1 polymer ?
#
loop_
_entity_poly.entity_id
_entity_poly.type
_entity_poly.pdbx_seq_one_letter_code
_entity_poly.pdbx_strand_id
1 'polypeptide(L)'
;MRDLSMCAAKTPVFLVDTPLLRRNLSRVRERAEEAGCAVLARPREIPRFLLPYLRGFTDGTAAQTLGEARLGWAHLGGAVHFSAAACGEEGAADAAALCSHVSFCSLSQAQKHRAVLERRGALAGLTVTLRNLSEVCRLGGALLRKAGVTGLRLVFPASCALDAWKTLETRGKAALGAVRWLSFGRGFSLAGDEGRADLCAGALREIKKRCGLALYIEAGHELLQGAVHLLCTVLDVIPGRPPAAVLDAVAAPVAKRLRPRVDGAGYPGEKPWGFRLCGMTGARGDVFGDYSFDAPPQPGRRLLLRDVARFAAAQERDGDGPLPFLPLDEE
;
A
#
# COMPACT_ATOMS: atom_id res chain seq x y z
N MET A 1 24.35 12.12 -7.62
CA MET A 1 23.48 10.93 -7.54
C MET A 1 24.24 9.79 -8.20
N ARG A 2 24.42 8.66 -7.51
CA ARG A 2 25.20 7.51 -8.02
C ARG A 2 24.55 6.98 -9.31
N ASP A 3 25.33 6.75 -10.36
CA ASP A 3 24.82 6.07 -11.56
C ASP A 3 24.68 4.58 -11.27
N LEU A 4 23.51 4.19 -10.79
CA LEU A 4 23.22 2.81 -10.40
C LEU A 4 23.15 1.87 -11.62
N SER A 5 23.12 2.39 -12.85
CA SER A 5 23.19 1.56 -14.06
C SER A 5 24.56 0.87 -14.25
N MET A 6 25.59 1.35 -13.55
CA MET A 6 26.95 0.80 -13.53
C MET A 6 27.18 -0.26 -12.44
N CYS A 7 26.18 -0.57 -11.62
CA CYS A 7 26.29 -1.57 -10.54
C CYS A 7 26.64 -2.96 -11.11
N ALA A 8 27.70 -3.64 -10.66
CA ALA A 8 28.15 -4.92 -11.25
C ALA A 8 27.21 -6.14 -11.03
N ALA A 9 26.01 -5.94 -10.48
CA ALA A 9 25.06 -7.00 -10.18
C ALA A 9 24.49 -7.71 -11.42
N LYS A 10 24.27 -9.02 -11.31
CA LYS A 10 23.57 -9.81 -12.35
C LYS A 10 22.13 -9.35 -12.46
N THR A 11 21.67 -9.10 -13.68
CA THR A 11 20.29 -8.68 -13.98
C THR A 11 19.39 -9.90 -14.26
N PRO A 12 18.06 -9.76 -14.07
CA PRO A 12 17.37 -8.63 -13.45
C PRO A 12 17.55 -8.63 -11.93
N VAL A 13 17.66 -7.45 -11.31
CA VAL A 13 17.80 -7.32 -9.86
C VAL A 13 17.08 -6.07 -9.35
N PHE A 14 16.38 -6.21 -8.22
CA PHE A 14 15.87 -5.04 -7.50
C PHE A 14 16.99 -4.39 -6.70
N LEU A 15 17.28 -3.12 -6.96
CA LEU A 15 18.17 -2.33 -6.12
C LEU A 15 17.34 -1.60 -5.07
N VAL A 16 17.72 -1.71 -3.81
CA VAL A 16 16.99 -1.11 -2.68
C VAL A 16 17.89 -0.11 -1.98
N ASP A 17 17.60 1.18 -2.10
CA ASP A 17 18.24 2.26 -1.34
C ASP A 17 17.77 2.17 0.13
N THR A 18 18.53 1.45 0.96
CA THR A 18 18.17 1.18 2.36
C THR A 18 18.24 2.45 3.23
N PRO A 19 19.18 3.40 3.02
CA PRO A 19 19.19 4.66 3.74
C PRO A 19 17.96 5.51 3.45
N LEU A 20 17.56 5.64 2.18
CA LEU A 20 16.34 6.36 1.80
C LEU A 20 15.09 5.66 2.35
N LEU A 21 15.02 4.33 2.27
CA LEU A 21 13.93 3.57 2.87
C LEU A 21 13.82 3.85 4.38
N ARG A 22 14.92 3.75 5.12
CA ARG A 22 14.95 4.03 6.56
C ARG A 22 14.53 5.46 6.86
N ARG A 23 14.99 6.43 6.08
CA ARG A 23 14.61 7.84 6.22
C ARG A 23 13.11 8.05 6.00
N ASN A 24 12.53 7.45 4.96
CA ASN A 24 11.10 7.52 4.70
C ASN A 24 10.29 6.94 5.85
N LEU A 25 10.67 5.76 6.34
CA LEU A 25 10.02 5.09 7.45
C LEU A 25 10.12 5.88 8.76
N SER A 26 11.29 6.46 9.04
CA SER A 26 11.53 7.27 10.24
C SER A 26 10.65 8.52 10.26
N ARG A 27 10.52 9.21 9.13
CA ARG A 27 9.66 10.40 9.00
C ARG A 27 8.19 10.08 9.23
N VAL A 28 7.72 8.97 8.67
CA VAL A 28 6.33 8.52 8.88
C VAL A 28 6.12 8.18 10.35
N ARG A 29 7.09 7.52 10.98
CA ARG A 29 7.03 7.16 12.40
C ARG A 29 6.96 8.40 13.30
N GLU A 30 7.85 9.36 13.09
CA GLU A 30 7.89 10.64 13.83
C GLU A 30 6.55 11.37 13.72
N ARG A 31 6.05 11.56 12.49
CA ARG A 31 4.73 12.18 12.26
C ARG A 31 3.59 11.43 12.92
N ALA A 32 3.64 10.10 12.92
CA ALA A 32 2.60 9.27 13.53
C ALA A 32 2.60 9.38 15.06
N GLU A 33 3.78 9.40 15.68
CA GLU A 33 3.97 9.60 17.11
C GLU A 33 3.48 10.99 17.54
N GLU A 34 3.88 12.04 16.82
CA GLU A 34 3.39 13.41 17.05
C GLU A 34 1.86 13.53 16.87
N ALA A 35 1.30 12.79 15.89
CA ALA A 35 -0.13 12.74 15.63
C ALA A 35 -0.92 11.88 16.63
N GLY A 36 -0.25 11.07 17.45
CA GLY A 36 -0.89 10.11 18.34
C GLY A 36 -1.70 9.04 17.60
N CYS A 37 -1.24 8.64 16.41
CA CYS A 37 -1.84 7.59 15.59
C CYS A 37 -0.86 6.43 15.32
N ALA A 38 -1.41 5.24 15.08
CA ALA A 38 -0.67 4.05 14.70
C ALA A 38 -0.66 3.86 13.18
N VAL A 39 0.43 3.29 12.65
CA VAL A 39 0.62 3.02 11.22
C VAL A 39 0.50 1.53 10.95
N LEU A 40 -0.45 1.13 10.12
CA LEU A 40 -0.65 -0.25 9.69
C LEU A 40 -0.11 -0.43 8.28
N ALA A 41 0.87 -1.32 8.10
CA ALA A 41 1.39 -1.65 6.77
C ALA A 41 0.36 -2.46 5.96
N ARG A 42 0.38 -2.32 4.65
CA ARG A 42 -0.46 -3.08 3.70
C ARG A 42 0.39 -4.06 2.89
N PRO A 43 0.55 -5.32 3.32
CA PRO A 43 1.47 -6.28 2.68
C PRO A 43 1.21 -6.50 1.19
N ARG A 44 -0.04 -6.36 0.72
CA ARG A 44 -0.36 -6.46 -0.71
C ARG A 44 0.37 -5.42 -1.57
N GLU A 45 0.75 -4.28 -1.00
CA GLU A 45 1.37 -3.15 -1.70
C GLU A 45 2.88 -3.03 -1.42
N ILE A 46 3.45 -3.95 -0.65
CA ILE A 46 4.86 -3.95 -0.23
C ILE A 46 5.49 -5.27 -0.70
N PRO A 47 6.63 -5.24 -1.40
CA PRO A 47 7.37 -6.46 -1.73
C PRO A 47 7.69 -7.24 -0.45
N ARG A 48 7.45 -8.56 -0.45
CA ARG A 48 7.61 -9.43 0.73
C ARG A 48 9.00 -9.33 1.32
N PHE A 49 10.04 -9.24 0.48
CA PHE A 49 11.43 -9.10 0.94
C PHE A 49 11.69 -7.77 1.68
N LEU A 50 10.81 -6.76 1.55
CA LEU A 50 10.91 -5.50 2.28
C LEU A 50 10.08 -5.46 3.56
N LEU A 51 9.15 -6.39 3.79
CA LEU A 51 8.36 -6.41 5.04
C LEU A 51 9.23 -6.41 6.31
N PRO A 52 10.36 -7.16 6.40
CA PRO A 52 11.24 -7.09 7.56
C PRO A 52 11.79 -5.68 7.86
N TYR A 53 11.99 -4.84 6.83
CA TYR A 53 12.53 -3.48 7.00
C TYR A 53 11.52 -2.51 7.63
N LEU A 54 10.22 -2.83 7.59
CA LEU A 54 9.17 -2.00 8.18
C LEU A 54 8.99 -2.28 9.68
N ARG A 55 9.55 -3.39 10.18
CA ARG A 55 9.43 -3.78 11.59
C ARG A 55 10.06 -2.69 12.48
N GLY A 56 9.30 -2.25 13.49
CA GLY A 56 9.70 -1.16 14.39
C GLY A 56 9.32 0.24 13.90
N PHE A 57 8.96 0.39 12.61
CA PHE A 57 8.43 1.65 12.07
C PHE A 57 6.91 1.64 11.92
N THR A 58 6.32 0.46 11.78
CA THR A 58 4.86 0.26 11.72
C THR A 58 4.35 -0.48 12.94
N ASP A 59 3.12 -0.19 13.35
CA ASP A 59 2.46 -0.75 14.54
C ASP A 59 1.65 -2.03 14.25
N GLY A 60 1.59 -2.43 12.98
CA GLY A 60 0.87 -3.63 12.59
C GLY A 60 0.54 -3.72 11.11
N THR A 61 -0.53 -4.45 10.80
CA THR A 61 -0.93 -4.86 9.46
C THR A 61 -2.39 -4.51 9.19
N ALA A 62 -2.66 -3.93 8.02
CA ALA A 62 -4.00 -3.85 7.44
C ALA A 62 -4.11 -4.88 6.30
N ALA A 63 -5.00 -5.86 6.47
CA ALA A 63 -5.12 -7.02 5.60
C ALA A 63 -6.53 -7.15 5.00
N GLN A 64 -6.60 -7.62 3.75
CA GLN A 64 -7.86 -7.93 3.05
C GLN A 64 -8.03 -9.42 2.79
N THR A 65 -7.00 -10.22 3.08
CA THR A 65 -7.04 -11.68 3.02
C THR A 65 -6.37 -12.26 4.26
N LEU A 66 -6.72 -13.49 4.64
CA LEU A 66 -6.05 -14.16 5.75
C LEU A 66 -4.57 -14.44 5.44
N GLY A 67 -4.21 -14.62 4.15
CA GLY A 67 -2.82 -14.73 3.73
C GLY A 67 -2.02 -13.46 4.03
N GLU A 68 -2.57 -12.28 3.72
CA GLU A 68 -1.96 -10.99 4.10
C GLU A 68 -1.87 -10.82 5.61
N ALA A 69 -2.90 -11.21 6.35
CA ALA A 69 -2.91 -11.13 7.81
C ALA A 69 -1.79 -11.98 8.43
N ARG A 70 -1.62 -13.23 7.96
CA ARG A 70 -0.55 -14.14 8.41
C ARG A 70 0.83 -13.61 8.06
N LEU A 71 1.00 -13.18 6.81
CA LEU A 71 2.25 -12.63 6.30
C LEU A 71 2.67 -11.38 7.09
N GLY A 72 1.75 -10.43 7.26
CA GLY A 72 2.01 -9.20 8.01
C GLY A 72 2.32 -9.48 9.47
N TRP A 73 1.55 -10.35 10.14
CA TRP A 73 1.84 -10.75 11.52
C TRP A 73 3.23 -11.39 11.67
N ALA A 74 3.62 -12.27 10.75
CA ALA A 74 4.90 -12.98 10.81
C ALA A 74 6.11 -12.03 10.67
N HIS A 75 6.03 -10.99 9.84
CA HIS A 75 7.15 -10.08 9.59
C HIS A 75 7.12 -8.81 10.46
N LEU A 76 5.93 -8.28 10.76
CA LEU A 76 5.74 -6.98 11.41
C LEU A 76 5.31 -7.10 12.87
N GLY A 77 4.64 -8.20 13.23
CA GLY A 77 3.96 -8.33 14.51
C GLY A 77 2.85 -7.28 14.68
N GLY A 78 2.63 -6.86 15.93
CA GLY A 78 1.70 -5.77 16.26
C GLY A 78 0.23 -6.09 16.00
N ALA A 79 -0.58 -5.04 15.78
CA ALA A 79 -2.01 -5.16 15.58
C ALA A 79 -2.33 -5.63 14.14
N VAL A 80 -3.22 -6.61 13.99
CA VAL A 80 -3.71 -7.04 12.68
C VAL A 80 -5.16 -6.60 12.50
N HIS A 81 -5.40 -5.74 11.51
CA HIS A 81 -6.71 -5.23 11.12
C HIS A 81 -7.14 -5.91 9.82
N PHE A 82 -8.09 -6.83 9.93
CA PHE A 82 -8.66 -7.52 8.78
C PHE A 82 -9.95 -6.83 8.32
N SER A 83 -10.11 -6.67 7.02
CA SER A 83 -11.31 -6.11 6.41
C SER A 83 -11.88 -7.04 5.35
N ALA A 84 -13.16 -7.35 5.47
CA ALA A 84 -13.90 -8.19 4.52
C ALA A 84 -15.27 -7.59 4.21
N ALA A 85 -15.76 -7.81 2.99
CA ALA A 85 -17.14 -7.46 2.67
C ALA A 85 -18.13 -8.30 3.48
N ALA A 86 -17.86 -9.62 3.54
CA ALA A 86 -18.56 -10.59 4.34
C ALA A 86 -17.64 -11.78 4.63
N CYS A 87 -17.94 -12.53 5.68
CA CYS A 87 -17.30 -13.81 5.98
C CYS A 87 -18.36 -14.90 6.17
N GLY A 88 -18.00 -16.12 5.79
CA GLY A 88 -18.64 -17.32 6.35
C GLY A 88 -18.28 -17.48 7.84
N GLU A 89 -18.88 -18.46 8.51
CA GLU A 89 -18.64 -18.69 9.94
C GLU A 89 -17.19 -19.10 10.21
N GLU A 90 -16.65 -20.05 9.43
CA GLU A 90 -15.25 -20.47 9.51
C GLU A 90 -14.30 -19.30 9.25
N GLY A 91 -14.52 -18.55 8.16
CA GLY A 91 -13.68 -17.40 7.83
C GLY A 91 -13.69 -16.30 8.89
N ALA A 92 -14.83 -16.08 9.56
CA ALA A 92 -14.92 -15.15 10.67
C ALA A 92 -14.18 -15.68 11.93
N ALA A 93 -14.27 -16.98 12.20
CA ALA A 93 -13.54 -17.62 13.29
C ALA A 93 -12.02 -17.56 13.08
N ASP A 94 -11.55 -17.84 11.85
CA ASP A 94 -10.14 -17.74 11.48
C ASP A 94 -9.64 -16.30 11.57
N ALA A 95 -10.41 -15.35 11.07
CA ALA A 95 -10.09 -13.93 11.20
C ALA A 95 -10.01 -13.52 12.68
N ALA A 96 -10.98 -13.94 13.51
CA ALA A 96 -11.01 -13.63 14.93
C ALA A 96 -9.84 -14.25 15.71
N ALA A 97 -9.35 -15.41 15.29
CA ALA A 97 -8.21 -16.08 15.93
C ALA A 97 -6.87 -15.39 15.65
N LEU A 98 -6.73 -14.73 14.49
CA LEU A 98 -5.49 -14.10 14.05
C LEU A 98 -5.49 -12.58 14.22
N CYS A 99 -6.64 -11.94 14.12
CA CYS A 99 -6.75 -10.49 13.93
C CYS A 99 -7.26 -9.78 15.18
N SER A 100 -6.54 -8.75 15.59
CA SER A 100 -6.98 -7.84 16.66
C SER A 100 -8.26 -7.07 16.32
N HIS A 101 -8.48 -6.77 15.04
CA HIS A 101 -9.64 -6.03 14.56
C HIS A 101 -10.21 -6.70 13.31
N VAL A 102 -11.54 -6.79 13.22
CA VAL A 102 -12.25 -7.35 12.07
C VAL A 102 -13.35 -6.38 11.64
N SER A 103 -13.18 -5.78 10.46
CA SER A 103 -14.10 -4.78 9.92
C SER A 103 -14.95 -5.36 8.78
N PHE A 104 -16.27 -5.21 8.89
CA PHE A 104 -17.22 -5.64 7.86
C PHE A 104 -17.82 -4.46 7.09
N CYS A 105 -18.40 -4.72 5.93
CA CYS A 105 -19.13 -3.70 5.17
C CYS A 105 -20.58 -3.48 5.63
N SER A 106 -21.11 -4.33 6.52
CA SER A 106 -22.49 -4.21 7.01
C SER A 106 -22.63 -4.50 8.51
N LEU A 107 -23.63 -3.88 9.14
CA LEU A 107 -24.02 -4.17 10.52
C LEU A 107 -24.50 -5.62 10.69
N SER A 108 -25.15 -6.18 9.67
CA SER A 108 -25.63 -7.57 9.71
C SER A 108 -24.48 -8.58 9.82
N GLN A 109 -23.36 -8.37 9.13
CA GLN A 109 -22.16 -9.20 9.26
C GLN A 109 -21.51 -9.03 10.64
N ALA A 110 -21.39 -7.79 11.13
CA ALA A 110 -20.87 -7.54 12.47
C ALA A 110 -21.72 -8.21 13.55
N GLN A 111 -23.04 -8.11 13.46
CA GLN A 111 -23.98 -8.74 14.40
C GLN A 111 -23.95 -10.27 14.29
N LYS A 112 -23.94 -10.82 13.07
CA LYS A 112 -23.86 -12.28 12.84
C LYS A 112 -22.63 -12.89 13.52
N HIS A 113 -21.48 -12.23 13.38
CA HIS A 113 -20.19 -12.76 13.85
C HIS A 113 -19.79 -12.23 15.22
N ARG A 114 -20.65 -11.46 15.89
CA ARG A 114 -20.36 -10.83 17.18
C ARG A 114 -19.86 -11.82 18.23
N ALA A 115 -20.57 -12.94 18.40
CA ALA A 115 -20.26 -13.91 19.44
C ALA A 115 -18.87 -14.55 19.27
N VAL A 116 -18.45 -14.83 18.02
CA VAL A 116 -17.13 -15.41 17.76
C VAL A 116 -16.02 -14.37 17.93
N LEU A 117 -16.25 -13.12 17.54
CA LEU A 117 -15.30 -12.02 17.73
C LEU A 117 -15.08 -11.72 19.21
N GLU A 118 -16.15 -11.58 20.00
CA GLU A 118 -16.09 -11.34 21.45
C GLU A 118 -15.36 -12.47 22.17
N ARG A 119 -15.69 -13.74 21.85
CA ARG A 119 -15.04 -14.92 22.45
C ARG A 119 -13.53 -14.95 22.21
N ARG A 120 -13.07 -14.45 21.05
CA ARG A 120 -11.66 -14.41 20.67
C ARG A 120 -10.97 -13.08 21.03
N GLY A 121 -11.71 -12.11 21.56
CA GLY A 121 -11.20 -10.78 21.88
C GLY A 121 -10.94 -9.88 20.66
N ALA A 122 -11.43 -10.26 19.47
CA ALA A 122 -11.28 -9.48 18.26
C ALA A 122 -12.29 -8.32 18.20
N LEU A 123 -11.84 -7.14 17.79
CA LEU A 123 -12.65 -5.93 17.82
C LEU A 123 -13.43 -5.75 16.52
N ALA A 124 -14.76 -5.77 16.62
CA ALA A 124 -15.61 -5.59 15.46
C ALA A 124 -15.60 -4.12 14.99
N GLY A 125 -15.44 -3.91 13.69
CA GLY A 125 -15.50 -2.62 13.02
C GLY A 125 -16.54 -2.56 11.91
N LEU A 126 -17.04 -1.36 11.61
CA LEU A 126 -17.86 -1.09 10.43
C LEU A 126 -17.06 -0.28 9.40
N THR A 127 -17.06 -0.74 8.16
CA THR A 127 -16.44 -0.03 7.04
C THR A 127 -17.37 1.09 6.57
N VAL A 128 -16.86 2.32 6.62
CA VAL A 128 -17.56 3.53 6.19
C VAL A 128 -16.94 4.02 4.90
N THR A 129 -17.75 4.15 3.86
CA THR A 129 -17.40 4.70 2.55
C THR A 129 -18.28 5.92 2.28
N LEU A 130 -18.00 6.67 1.21
CA LEU A 130 -18.86 7.78 0.81
C LEU A 130 -20.32 7.34 0.58
N ARG A 131 -20.56 6.08 0.24
CA ARG A 131 -21.91 5.55 -0.05
C ARG A 131 -22.78 5.40 1.19
N ASN A 132 -22.19 5.05 2.34
CA ASN A 132 -22.92 4.80 3.59
C ASN A 132 -22.62 5.82 4.69
N LEU A 133 -21.78 6.83 4.44
CA LEU A 133 -21.43 7.86 5.42
C LEU A 133 -22.69 8.55 6.01
N SER A 134 -23.59 9.02 5.15
CA SER A 134 -24.84 9.66 5.59
C SER A 134 -25.71 8.73 6.43
N GLU A 135 -25.73 7.44 6.09
CA GLU A 135 -26.45 6.43 6.86
C GLU A 135 -25.83 6.25 8.24
N VAL A 136 -24.52 6.07 8.34
CA VAL A 136 -23.78 5.93 9.60
C VAL A 136 -23.99 7.16 10.50
N CYS A 137 -23.97 8.36 9.93
CA CYS A 137 -24.26 9.59 10.67
C CYS A 137 -25.69 9.58 11.27
N ARG A 138 -26.67 9.02 10.55
CA ARG A 138 -28.08 8.97 10.97
C ARG A 138 -28.40 7.82 11.93
N LEU A 139 -27.83 6.63 11.73
CA LEU A 139 -28.10 5.41 12.51
C LEU A 139 -27.78 5.59 14.01
N GLY A 140 -26.84 6.48 14.33
CA GLY A 140 -26.44 6.79 15.69
C GLY A 140 -25.73 5.65 16.41
N GLY A 141 -25.43 5.86 17.70
CA GLY A 141 -24.58 4.95 18.49
C GLY A 141 -25.25 3.67 18.97
N ALA A 142 -26.59 3.66 19.11
CA ALA A 142 -27.31 2.52 19.68
C ALA A 142 -27.26 1.29 18.75
N LEU A 143 -27.40 1.50 17.43
CA LEU A 143 -27.35 0.41 16.45
C LEU A 143 -25.95 -0.18 16.32
N LEU A 144 -24.91 0.66 16.39
CA LEU A 144 -23.51 0.19 16.42
C LEU A 144 -23.28 -0.72 17.62
N ARG A 145 -23.68 -0.28 18.83
CA ARG A 145 -23.55 -1.08 20.06
C ARG A 145 -24.36 -2.39 19.99
N LYS A 146 -25.57 -2.35 19.44
CA LYS A 146 -26.39 -3.57 19.25
C LYS A 146 -25.69 -4.58 18.34
N ALA A 147 -25.07 -4.11 17.26
CA ALA A 147 -24.30 -4.94 16.35
C ALA A 147 -22.91 -5.34 16.89
N GLY A 148 -22.52 -4.90 18.09
CA GLY A 148 -21.20 -5.16 18.68
C GLY A 148 -20.06 -4.36 18.04
N VAL A 149 -20.35 -3.35 17.22
CA VAL A 149 -19.34 -2.53 16.56
C VAL A 149 -18.66 -1.61 17.57
N THR A 150 -17.32 -1.68 17.62
CA THR A 150 -16.47 -0.90 18.52
C THR A 150 -15.59 0.13 17.82
N GLY A 151 -15.59 0.13 16.48
CA GLY A 151 -14.82 1.11 15.69
C GLY A 151 -15.29 1.26 14.26
N LEU A 152 -14.77 2.30 13.62
CA LEU A 152 -15.08 2.62 12.23
C LEU A 152 -13.80 2.55 11.39
N ARG A 153 -13.88 1.89 10.23
CA ARG A 153 -12.84 1.89 9.21
C ARG A 153 -13.28 2.77 8.05
N LEU A 154 -12.72 3.96 7.97
CA LEU A 154 -13.04 4.97 6.97
C LEU A 154 -12.24 4.68 5.69
N VAL A 155 -12.96 4.43 4.60
CA VAL A 155 -12.38 4.13 3.28
C VAL A 155 -12.84 5.21 2.33
N PHE A 156 -12.12 6.33 2.38
CA PHE A 156 -12.35 7.49 1.53
C PHE A 156 -11.16 7.70 0.59
N PRO A 157 -11.41 8.12 -0.67
CA PRO A 157 -10.34 8.64 -1.53
C PRO A 157 -9.59 9.78 -0.85
N ALA A 158 -8.26 9.84 -1.03
CA ALA A 158 -7.43 10.90 -0.44
C ALA A 158 -7.94 12.30 -0.81
N SER A 159 -8.44 12.49 -2.03
CA SER A 159 -8.96 13.78 -2.51
C SER A 159 -10.13 14.35 -1.69
N CYS A 160 -10.90 13.52 -0.97
CA CYS A 160 -12.05 13.96 -0.20
C CYS A 160 -12.05 13.48 1.27
N ALA A 161 -11.00 12.81 1.72
CA ALA A 161 -10.96 12.20 3.05
C ALA A 161 -11.14 13.21 4.20
N LEU A 162 -10.57 14.41 4.07
CA LEU A 162 -10.71 15.48 5.07
C LEU A 162 -12.15 16.01 5.15
N ASP A 163 -12.82 16.17 4.01
CA ASP A 163 -14.21 16.66 3.98
C ASP A 163 -15.21 15.59 4.42
N ALA A 164 -14.95 14.33 4.06
CA ALA A 164 -15.70 13.19 4.57
C ALA A 164 -15.53 13.06 6.10
N TRP A 165 -14.32 13.29 6.62
CA TRP A 165 -14.09 13.37 8.06
C TRP A 165 -14.90 14.50 8.71
N LYS A 166 -14.85 15.73 8.18
CA LYS A 166 -15.66 16.85 8.72
C LYS A 166 -17.15 16.53 8.74
N THR A 167 -17.64 15.81 7.73
CA THR A 167 -19.04 15.36 7.69
C THR A 167 -19.34 14.37 8.82
N LEU A 168 -18.46 13.38 9.05
CA LEU A 168 -18.61 12.43 10.15
C LEU A 168 -18.49 13.11 11.51
N GLU A 169 -17.56 14.04 11.68
CA GLU A 169 -17.36 14.80 12.92
C GLU A 169 -18.59 15.62 13.30
N THR A 170 -19.19 16.31 12.31
CA THR A 170 -20.33 17.19 12.54
C THR A 170 -21.65 16.45 12.67
N ARG A 171 -21.91 15.48 11.79
CA ARG A 171 -23.21 14.79 11.68
C ARG A 171 -23.24 13.43 12.36
N GLY A 172 -22.07 12.83 12.62
CA GLY A 172 -21.92 11.47 13.16
C GLY A 172 -21.53 11.41 14.63
N LYS A 173 -21.75 12.47 15.42
CA LYS A 173 -21.37 12.54 16.85
C LYS A 173 -21.84 11.33 17.66
N ALA A 174 -23.08 10.89 17.45
CA ALA A 174 -23.64 9.74 18.15
C ALA A 174 -22.93 8.42 17.78
N ALA A 175 -22.48 8.28 16.53
CA ALA A 175 -21.69 7.14 16.09
C ALA A 175 -20.28 7.18 16.67
N LEU A 176 -19.62 8.35 16.64
CA LEU A 176 -18.30 8.56 17.22
C LEU A 176 -18.28 8.31 18.73
N GLY A 177 -19.32 8.71 19.46
CA GLY A 177 -19.47 8.43 20.89
C GLY A 177 -19.81 6.97 21.23
N ALA A 178 -19.98 6.09 20.25
CA ALA A 178 -20.24 4.67 20.44
C ALA A 178 -19.04 3.77 20.16
N VAL A 179 -17.95 4.34 19.65
CA VAL A 179 -16.77 3.61 19.24
C VAL A 179 -15.55 4.03 20.06
N ARG A 180 -14.49 3.22 20.01
CA ARG A 180 -13.23 3.47 20.72
C ARG A 180 -12.01 3.59 19.81
N TRP A 181 -12.18 3.29 18.52
CA TRP A 181 -11.11 3.38 17.52
C TRP A 181 -11.61 3.79 16.14
N LEU A 182 -10.72 4.42 15.38
CA LEU A 182 -10.91 4.82 13.99
C LEU A 182 -9.70 4.37 13.16
N SER A 183 -9.95 3.71 12.03
CA SER A 183 -8.96 3.60 10.95
C SER A 183 -9.33 4.56 9.83
N PHE A 184 -8.39 5.39 9.39
CA PHE A 184 -8.59 6.33 8.27
C PHE A 184 -8.32 5.70 6.90
N GLY A 185 -8.04 4.39 6.87
CA GLY A 185 -7.66 3.69 5.66
C GLY A 185 -6.50 4.40 4.97
N ARG A 186 -6.63 4.59 3.65
CA ARG A 186 -5.67 5.30 2.81
C ARG A 186 -6.03 6.77 2.54
N GLY A 187 -7.11 7.27 3.15
CA GLY A 187 -7.57 8.64 2.93
C GLY A 187 -6.62 9.68 3.54
N PHE A 188 -5.91 9.26 4.58
CA PHE A 188 -4.87 10.01 5.28
C PHE A 188 -3.54 9.31 5.05
N SER A 189 -2.52 10.06 4.65
CA SER A 189 -1.15 9.56 4.46
C SER A 189 -0.19 10.46 5.20
N LEU A 190 0.79 9.87 5.87
CA LEU A 190 1.93 10.57 6.47
C LEU A 190 3.22 10.40 5.64
N ALA A 191 3.11 9.65 4.53
CA ALA A 191 4.17 9.37 3.59
C ALA A 191 3.91 10.07 2.24
N GLY A 192 4.97 10.22 1.47
CA GLY A 192 4.95 10.73 0.11
C GLY A 192 5.01 12.25 0.02
N ASP A 193 3.97 12.87 -0.56
CA ASP A 193 3.91 14.33 -0.73
C ASP A 193 3.96 15.05 0.63
N GLU A 194 4.99 15.85 0.86
CA GLU A 194 5.26 16.48 2.16
C GLU A 194 4.12 17.42 2.60
N GLY A 195 3.59 18.23 1.68
CA GLY A 195 2.49 19.15 1.98
C GLY A 195 1.21 18.42 2.39
N ARG A 196 0.88 17.33 1.70
CA ARG A 196 -0.25 16.47 2.07
C ARG A 196 -0.01 15.73 3.38
N ALA A 197 1.21 15.22 3.61
CA ALA A 197 1.57 14.52 4.82
C ALA A 197 1.43 15.42 6.06
N ASP A 198 1.92 16.66 5.99
CA ASP A 198 1.80 17.63 7.07
C ASP A 198 0.35 18.02 7.34
N LEU A 199 -0.45 18.22 6.28
CA LEU A 199 -1.90 18.47 6.40
C LEU A 199 -2.61 17.31 7.11
N CYS A 200 -2.30 16.06 6.74
CA CYS A 200 -2.87 14.88 7.37
C CYS A 200 -2.40 14.72 8.83
N ALA A 201 -1.12 14.98 9.12
CA ALA A 201 -0.57 14.95 10.47
C ALA A 201 -1.26 15.98 11.38
N GLY A 202 -1.43 17.21 10.90
CA GLY A 202 -2.17 18.27 11.62
C GLY A 202 -3.62 17.88 11.88
N ALA A 203 -4.31 17.33 10.88
CA ALA A 203 -5.68 16.86 11.06
C ALA A 203 -5.77 15.72 12.09
N LEU A 204 -4.88 14.74 12.05
CA LEU A 204 -4.87 13.63 13.01
C LEU A 204 -4.61 14.10 14.45
N ARG A 205 -3.72 15.08 14.66
CA ARG A 205 -3.51 15.71 15.99
C ARG A 205 -4.79 16.32 16.55
N GLU A 206 -5.49 17.11 15.72
CA GLU A 206 -6.75 17.73 16.12
C GLU A 206 -7.83 16.69 16.43
N ILE A 207 -7.93 15.64 15.62
CA ILE A 207 -8.86 14.53 15.83
C ILE A 207 -8.54 13.80 17.14
N LYS A 208 -7.26 13.50 17.37
CA LYS A 208 -6.80 12.82 18.59
C LYS A 208 -7.19 13.61 19.83
N LYS A 209 -6.94 14.92 19.82
CA LYS A 209 -7.27 15.84 20.92
C LYS A 209 -8.78 15.91 21.19
N ARG A 210 -9.61 15.91 20.15
CA ARG A 210 -11.07 16.05 20.28
C ARG A 210 -11.78 14.77 20.70
N CYS A 211 -11.39 13.64 20.12
CA CYS A 211 -12.14 12.40 20.27
C CYS A 211 -11.51 11.42 21.27
N GLY A 212 -10.20 11.51 21.55
CA GLY A 212 -9.50 10.57 22.43
C GLY A 212 -9.40 9.13 21.91
N LEU A 213 -9.91 8.85 20.70
CA LEU A 213 -9.98 7.52 20.11
C LEU A 213 -8.58 6.98 19.76
N ALA A 214 -8.44 5.66 19.70
CA ALA A 214 -7.28 5.04 19.05
C ALA A 214 -7.38 5.30 17.54
N LEU A 215 -6.35 5.92 16.96
CA LEU A 215 -6.34 6.31 15.54
C LEU A 215 -5.35 5.42 14.79
N TYR A 216 -5.75 4.96 13.61
CA TYR A 216 -4.92 4.15 12.72
C TYR A 216 -4.94 4.73 11.31
N ILE A 217 -3.82 4.66 10.60
CA ILE A 217 -3.74 4.87 9.16
C ILE A 217 -3.22 3.59 8.48
N GLU A 218 -3.55 3.39 7.21
CA GLU A 218 -3.10 2.23 6.45
C GLU A 218 -2.16 2.67 5.33
N ALA A 219 -0.89 2.31 5.44
CA ALA A 219 0.17 2.72 4.52
C ALA A 219 0.69 1.53 3.69
N GLY A 220 0.94 1.77 2.41
CA GLY A 220 1.45 0.78 1.45
C GLY A 220 2.76 1.20 0.80
N HIS A 221 2.78 1.18 -0.53
CA HIS A 221 3.97 1.45 -1.34
C HIS A 221 4.54 2.87 -1.16
N GLU A 222 3.74 3.83 -0.71
CA GLU A 222 4.18 5.20 -0.38
C GLU A 222 5.28 5.23 0.69
N LEU A 223 5.38 4.21 1.55
CA LEU A 223 6.49 4.05 2.50
C LEU A 223 7.84 3.83 1.80
N LEU A 224 7.80 3.33 0.56
CA LEU A 224 8.95 2.85 -0.22
C LEU A 224 9.35 3.83 -1.33
N GLN A 225 8.74 5.02 -1.35
CA GLN A 225 8.85 5.96 -2.46
C GLN A 225 10.33 6.28 -2.78
N GLY A 226 10.70 6.03 -4.03
CA GLY A 226 12.04 6.29 -4.55
C GLY A 226 13.11 5.31 -4.08
N ALA A 227 12.82 4.38 -3.18
CA ALA A 227 13.81 3.49 -2.59
C ALA A 227 14.01 2.18 -3.36
N VAL A 228 13.09 1.81 -4.25
CA VAL A 228 13.14 0.52 -4.97
C VAL A 228 13.28 0.76 -6.47
N HIS A 229 14.29 0.16 -7.08
CA HIS A 229 14.61 0.26 -8.50
C HIS A 229 14.79 -1.13 -9.11
N LEU A 230 14.59 -1.27 -10.41
CA LEU A 230 14.86 -2.51 -11.15
C LEU A 230 15.97 -2.24 -12.16
N LEU A 231 17.07 -2.97 -12.03
CA LEU A 231 18.15 -3.00 -13.00
C LEU A 231 17.95 -4.22 -13.90
N CYS A 232 17.78 -3.97 -15.19
CA CYS A 232 17.57 -4.99 -16.20
C CYS A 232 18.49 -4.78 -17.41
N THR A 233 18.56 -5.77 -18.29
CA THR A 233 19.35 -5.78 -19.51
C THR A 233 18.44 -6.01 -20.71
N VAL A 234 18.71 -5.28 -21.79
CA VAL A 234 18.08 -5.53 -23.10
C VAL A 234 18.63 -6.84 -23.65
N LEU A 235 17.76 -7.82 -23.85
CA LEU A 235 18.10 -9.13 -24.43
C LEU A 235 18.07 -9.11 -25.95
N ASP A 236 17.08 -8.43 -26.52
CA ASP A 236 16.87 -8.38 -27.96
C ASP A 236 16.13 -7.11 -28.39
N VAL A 237 16.21 -6.78 -29.67
CA VAL A 237 15.45 -5.69 -30.30
C VAL A 237 14.68 -6.24 -31.49
N ILE A 238 13.35 -6.27 -31.35
CA ILE A 238 12.44 -6.80 -32.37
C ILE A 238 11.96 -5.64 -33.27
N PRO A 239 12.14 -5.74 -34.61
CA PRO A 239 11.60 -4.78 -35.56
C PRO A 239 10.08 -4.64 -35.46
N GLY A 240 9.56 -3.42 -35.60
CA GLY A 240 8.13 -3.15 -35.48
C GLY A 240 7.79 -1.66 -35.59
N ARG A 241 6.52 -1.31 -35.36
CA ARG A 241 6.04 0.07 -35.29
C ARG A 241 5.18 0.29 -34.03
N PRO A 242 5.76 0.76 -32.91
CA PRO A 242 7.19 1.02 -32.70
C PRO A 242 8.01 -0.28 -32.58
N PRO A 243 9.35 -0.26 -32.78
CA PRO A 243 10.21 -1.38 -32.46
C PRO A 243 10.18 -1.69 -30.96
N ALA A 244 10.43 -2.95 -30.59
CA ALA A 244 10.38 -3.40 -29.20
C ALA A 244 11.79 -3.77 -28.69
N ALA A 245 12.17 -3.27 -27.51
CA ALA A 245 13.33 -3.76 -26.79
C ALA A 245 12.84 -4.73 -25.70
N VAL A 246 13.31 -5.98 -25.77
CA VAL A 246 12.96 -7.06 -24.86
C VAL A 246 13.91 -7.01 -23.67
N LEU A 247 13.37 -6.95 -22.45
CA LEU A 247 14.14 -6.89 -21.22
C LEU A 247 14.22 -8.27 -20.56
N ASP A 248 15.31 -8.52 -19.84
CA ASP A 248 15.46 -9.68 -18.96
C ASP A 248 14.63 -9.57 -17.66
N ALA A 249 13.46 -8.93 -17.71
CA ALA A 249 12.51 -8.84 -16.61
C ALA A 249 11.09 -9.12 -17.10
N VAL A 250 10.14 -9.29 -16.17
CA VAL A 250 8.71 -9.42 -16.46
C VAL A 250 7.99 -8.17 -15.96
N ALA A 251 7.19 -7.55 -16.82
CA ALA A 251 6.34 -6.44 -16.47
C ALA A 251 5.16 -6.95 -15.63
N ALA A 252 5.19 -6.64 -14.33
CA ALA A 252 4.14 -7.06 -13.42
C ALA A 252 2.75 -6.50 -13.85
N PRO A 253 1.67 -7.30 -13.80
CA PRO A 253 0.33 -6.88 -14.16
C PRO A 253 -0.27 -5.97 -13.07
N VAL A 254 0.01 -4.67 -13.22
CA VAL A 254 -0.54 -3.64 -12.35
C VAL A 254 -1.88 -3.13 -12.88
N ALA A 255 -2.90 -3.02 -12.01
CA ALA A 255 -4.29 -2.70 -12.37
C ALA A 255 -4.50 -1.37 -13.12
N LYS A 256 -3.52 -0.45 -13.04
CA LYS A 256 -3.35 0.66 -13.98
C LYS A 256 -1.97 0.47 -14.58
N ARG A 257 -1.83 0.47 -15.92
CA ARG A 257 -0.52 0.41 -16.59
C ARG A 257 0.36 1.53 -16.04
N LEU A 258 1.22 1.17 -15.08
CA LEU A 258 2.27 2.06 -14.61
C LEU A 258 3.35 2.02 -15.69
N ARG A 259 3.92 3.17 -16.00
CA ARG A 259 5.10 3.30 -16.85
C ARG A 259 6.24 3.73 -15.94
N PRO A 260 7.15 2.84 -15.53
CA PRO A 260 8.30 3.21 -14.71
C PRO A 260 9.08 4.35 -15.36
N ARG A 261 9.71 5.19 -14.56
CA ARG A 261 10.73 6.10 -15.10
C ARG A 261 11.96 5.27 -15.45
N VAL A 262 12.48 5.42 -16.66
CA VAL A 262 13.73 4.78 -17.08
C VAL A 262 14.80 5.84 -17.20
N ASP A 263 15.94 5.64 -16.53
CA ASP A 263 17.04 6.59 -16.61
C ASP A 263 17.54 6.71 -18.08
N GLY A 264 17.71 7.95 -18.54
CA GLY A 264 18.09 8.24 -19.92
C GLY A 264 16.96 8.08 -20.95
N ALA A 265 15.74 7.72 -20.57
CA ALA A 265 14.59 7.64 -21.48
C ALA A 265 13.61 8.82 -21.28
N GLY A 266 12.92 9.20 -22.36
CA GLY A 266 11.81 10.15 -22.36
C GLY A 266 10.45 9.48 -22.53
N TYR A 267 9.39 10.28 -22.52
CA TYR A 267 8.08 9.90 -23.05
C TYR A 267 8.15 9.69 -24.57
N PRO A 268 7.21 8.93 -25.15
CA PRO A 268 7.13 8.80 -26.61
C PRO A 268 7.15 10.17 -27.30
N GLY A 269 8.06 10.35 -28.26
CA GLY A 269 8.22 11.60 -29.01
C GLY A 269 9.14 12.66 -28.38
N GLU A 270 9.58 12.51 -27.12
CA GLU A 270 10.51 13.48 -26.51
C GLU A 270 11.95 13.36 -27.04
N LYS A 271 12.37 12.16 -27.47
CA LYS A 271 13.69 11.87 -28.01
C LYS A 271 13.59 11.19 -29.39
N PRO A 272 14.66 11.21 -30.20
CA PRO A 272 14.59 10.80 -31.61
C PRO A 272 14.17 9.34 -31.84
N TRP A 273 14.42 8.45 -30.88
CA TRP A 273 14.24 7.00 -31.06
C TRP A 273 13.15 6.44 -30.17
N GLY A 274 11.97 6.17 -30.73
CA GLY A 274 10.82 5.58 -30.01
C GLY A 274 10.87 4.05 -29.94
N PHE A 275 10.70 3.50 -28.75
CA PHE A 275 10.72 2.05 -28.48
C PHE A 275 9.64 1.65 -27.48
N ARG A 276 9.07 0.46 -27.68
CA ARG A 276 8.30 -0.24 -26.65
C ARG A 276 9.26 -1.09 -25.80
N LEU A 277 9.19 -0.95 -24.48
CA LEU A 277 9.88 -1.86 -23.56
C LEU A 277 8.93 -3.00 -23.17
N CYS A 278 9.32 -4.23 -23.49
CA CYS A 278 8.58 -5.45 -23.16
C CYS A 278 9.39 -6.33 -22.21
N GLY A 279 8.72 -7.16 -21.42
CA GLY A 279 9.38 -8.24 -20.71
C GLY A 279 9.60 -9.49 -21.57
N MET A 280 10.28 -10.47 -20.98
CA MET A 280 10.78 -11.65 -21.70
C MET A 280 9.72 -12.71 -22.04
N THR A 281 8.52 -12.65 -21.47
CA THR A 281 7.55 -13.77 -21.56
C THR A 281 6.84 -13.86 -22.91
N GLY A 282 6.91 -12.81 -23.73
CA GLY A 282 6.16 -12.71 -24.98
C GLY A 282 4.65 -12.53 -24.80
N ALA A 283 4.14 -12.49 -23.56
CA ALA A 283 2.73 -12.27 -23.30
C ALA A 283 2.31 -10.85 -23.72
N ARG A 284 1.11 -10.71 -24.31
CA ARG A 284 0.58 -9.41 -24.76
C ARG A 284 0.51 -8.35 -23.65
N GLY A 285 0.41 -8.79 -22.39
CA GLY A 285 0.39 -7.93 -21.21
C GLY A 285 1.76 -7.54 -20.67
N ASP A 286 2.83 -8.21 -21.12
CA ASP A 286 4.19 -8.07 -20.59
C ASP A 286 4.91 -6.85 -21.18
N VAL A 287 4.38 -5.66 -20.87
CA VAL A 287 4.80 -4.38 -21.43
C VAL A 287 5.03 -3.36 -20.33
N PHE A 288 6.26 -2.87 -20.19
CA PHE A 288 6.63 -1.79 -19.27
C PHE A 288 6.17 -0.41 -19.77
N GLY A 289 5.97 -0.24 -21.08
CA GLY A 289 5.44 0.96 -21.70
C GLY A 289 6.20 1.38 -22.95
N ASP A 290 5.78 2.51 -23.51
CA ASP A 290 6.44 3.13 -24.66
C ASP A 290 7.32 4.30 -24.18
N TYR A 291 8.51 4.41 -24.77
CA TYR A 291 9.58 5.32 -24.36
C TYR A 291 10.27 5.91 -25.58
N SER A 292 11.08 6.95 -25.37
CA SER A 292 12.02 7.47 -26.36
C SER A 292 13.44 7.53 -25.80
N PHE A 293 14.46 7.42 -26.67
CA PHE A 293 15.88 7.41 -26.31
C PHE A 293 16.71 8.31 -27.24
N ASP A 294 17.89 8.76 -26.78
CA ASP A 294 18.83 9.56 -27.58
C ASP A 294 19.53 8.72 -28.66
N ALA A 295 19.70 7.42 -28.38
CA ALA A 295 20.19 6.40 -29.30
C ALA A 295 19.39 5.10 -29.11
N PRO A 296 19.23 4.27 -30.16
CA PRO A 296 18.53 2.99 -30.06
C PRO A 296 19.10 2.13 -28.93
N PRO A 297 18.26 1.55 -28.05
CA PRO A 297 18.72 0.50 -27.16
C PRO A 297 19.23 -0.70 -27.98
N GLN A 298 20.30 -1.33 -27.50
CA GLN A 298 20.94 -2.47 -28.14
C GLN A 298 21.00 -3.65 -27.15
N PRO A 299 21.04 -4.91 -27.62
CA PRO A 299 21.30 -6.05 -26.76
C PRO A 299 22.55 -5.84 -25.88
N GLY A 300 22.46 -6.23 -24.61
CA GLY A 300 23.48 -5.99 -23.59
C GLY A 300 23.42 -4.62 -22.92
N ARG A 301 22.63 -3.65 -23.44
CA ARG A 301 22.42 -2.37 -22.76
C ARG A 301 21.65 -2.59 -21.46
N ARG A 302 22.17 -2.02 -20.37
CA ARG A 302 21.50 -2.04 -19.07
C ARG A 302 20.59 -0.83 -18.93
N LEU A 303 19.44 -1.04 -18.32
CA LEU A 303 18.42 -0.04 -18.08
C LEU A 303 18.03 -0.05 -16.60
N LEU A 304 17.89 1.15 -16.03
CA LEU A 304 17.47 1.32 -14.66
C LEU A 304 16.06 1.92 -14.62
N LEU A 305 15.12 1.10 -14.16
CA LEU A 305 13.73 1.47 -13.92
C LEU A 305 13.60 1.95 -12.48
N ARG A 306 13.18 3.20 -12.29
CA ARG A 306 13.10 3.87 -10.99
C ARG A 306 11.70 3.76 -10.39
N ASP A 307 11.67 3.79 -9.07
CA ASP A 307 10.46 3.80 -8.22
C ASP A 307 9.46 2.67 -8.55
N VAL A 308 9.95 1.42 -8.51
CA VAL A 308 9.23 0.23 -8.95
C VAL A 308 8.72 -0.66 -7.81
N ALA A 309 8.61 -0.14 -6.58
CA ALA A 309 8.14 -0.91 -5.43
C ALA A 309 6.77 -1.58 -5.69
N ARG A 310 5.87 -0.87 -6.39
CA ARG A 310 4.55 -1.39 -6.79
C ARG A 310 4.62 -2.51 -7.82
N PHE A 311 5.63 -2.49 -8.70
CA PHE A 311 5.86 -3.56 -9.67
C PHE A 311 6.39 -4.79 -8.95
N ALA A 312 7.40 -4.62 -8.09
CA ALA A 312 7.94 -5.71 -7.28
C ALA A 312 6.84 -6.40 -6.46
N ALA A 313 6.00 -5.62 -5.77
CA ALA A 313 4.88 -6.15 -4.99
C ALA A 313 3.80 -6.82 -5.86
N ALA A 314 3.65 -6.42 -7.12
CA ALA A 314 2.72 -7.05 -8.04
C ALA A 314 3.27 -8.38 -8.57
N GLN A 315 4.53 -8.40 -9.00
CA GLN A 315 5.21 -9.57 -9.53
C GLN A 315 5.16 -10.76 -8.56
N GLU A 316 5.43 -10.53 -7.28
CA GLU A 316 5.40 -11.60 -6.27
C GLU A 316 4.00 -12.21 -6.04
N ARG A 317 2.91 -11.48 -6.35
CA ARG A 317 1.54 -11.99 -6.19
C ARG A 317 1.14 -12.92 -7.32
N ASP A 318 1.70 -12.73 -8.50
CA ASP A 318 1.37 -13.52 -9.69
C ASP A 318 2.15 -14.85 -9.76
N GLY A 319 3.01 -15.11 -8.76
CA GLY A 319 3.65 -16.41 -8.58
C GLY A 319 5.06 -16.53 -9.16
N ASP A 320 5.59 -15.47 -9.79
CA ASP A 320 6.92 -15.45 -10.41
C ASP A 320 8.10 -15.49 -9.41
N GLY A 321 7.81 -15.62 -8.11
CA GLY A 321 8.81 -15.56 -7.04
C GLY A 321 9.45 -14.17 -6.89
N PRO A 322 10.14 -13.88 -5.79
CA PRO A 322 10.89 -12.63 -5.69
C PRO A 322 12.09 -12.70 -6.65
N LEU A 323 12.20 -11.71 -7.55
CA LEU A 323 13.49 -11.44 -8.19
C LEU A 323 14.55 -11.22 -7.10
N PRO A 324 15.84 -11.50 -7.37
CA PRO A 324 16.89 -11.14 -6.43
C PRO A 324 16.83 -9.64 -6.13
N PHE A 325 17.13 -9.27 -4.89
CA PHE A 325 17.31 -7.88 -4.51
C PHE A 325 18.72 -7.67 -3.94
N LEU A 326 19.24 -6.46 -4.13
CA LEU A 326 20.52 -6.00 -3.60
C LEU A 326 20.26 -4.73 -2.77
N PRO A 327 20.50 -4.76 -1.45
CA PRO A 327 20.53 -3.54 -0.66
C PRO A 327 21.71 -2.66 -1.10
N LEU A 328 21.43 -1.38 -1.30
CA LEU A 328 22.41 -0.33 -1.49
C LEU A 328 22.55 0.38 -0.15
N ASP A 329 23.50 -0.06 0.65
CA ASP A 329 23.82 0.58 1.94
C ASP A 329 24.73 1.81 1.70
N GLU A 330 24.86 2.67 2.72
CA GLU A 330 25.89 3.72 2.69
C GLU A 330 27.27 3.05 2.67
N GLU A 331 28.14 3.46 1.75
CA GLU A 331 29.58 3.16 1.81
C GLU A 331 30.27 4.01 2.87
#